data_AF-A0A2D4L253-F1
#
_entry.id   AF-A0A2D4L253-F1
#
_cell.length_a   1.000
_cell.length_b   1.000
_cell.length_c   1.000
_cell.angle_alpha   90.00
_cell.angle_beta   90.00
_cell.angle_gamma   90.00
#
_symmetry.space_group_name_H-M   'P 1'
#
loop_
_entity.id
_entity.type
_entity.pdbx_description
1 polymer ?
#
loop_
_entity_poly.entity_id
_entity_poly.type
_entity_poly.pdbx_seq_one_letter_code
_entity_poly.pdbx_strand_id
1 'polypeptide(L)'
;MRSAMKTEQPTLEIFETAEGKANGAAVEETAKLEPYYVERYSWSHLKKLLADTRKYHSCLVAKTPHDFTFVKRNDPECPHSDRVYYLAMSGENSENTLFYSEIPKTVNKAAILLLSWKPLIDLFQASLDYGMYSREEELLRERKRIGTVGISSYDYHRESGTFLFQAGSRIYHVKDGGPNGFTQQPLQPNLVETSCPNIQMDPKICPADPNWIAFIHSNDIWISNLATKEEQRLTFVHKGDAG
;
A
#
# COMPACT_ATOMS: atom_id res chain seq x y z
N MET A 1 48.24 -4.66 44.00
CA MET A 1 47.03 -4.96 44.78
C MET A 1 45.83 -4.85 43.85
N ARG A 2 45.11 -5.96 43.61
CA ARG A 2 43.87 -6.00 42.85
C ARG A 2 42.75 -5.36 43.69
N SER A 3 42.00 -4.42 43.13
CA SER A 3 40.72 -4.00 43.70
C SER A 3 39.61 -4.51 42.78
N ALA A 4 38.78 -5.41 43.31
CA ALA A 4 37.73 -6.11 42.59
C ALA A 4 36.52 -5.20 42.34
N MET A 5 36.10 -5.07 41.09
CA MET A 5 34.79 -4.53 40.72
C MET A 5 33.71 -5.51 41.23
N LYS A 6 32.87 -5.03 42.15
CA LYS A 6 31.66 -5.73 42.57
C LYS A 6 30.70 -5.75 41.37
N THR A 7 30.48 -6.92 40.78
CA THR A 7 29.35 -7.18 39.89
C THR A 7 28.07 -7.24 40.72
N GLU A 8 27.16 -6.29 40.51
CA GLU A 8 25.79 -6.36 41.01
C GLU A 8 25.12 -7.63 40.46
N GLN A 9 24.56 -8.43 41.36
CA GLN A 9 23.74 -9.58 40.99
C GLN A 9 22.38 -9.07 40.48
N PRO A 10 21.91 -9.51 39.30
CA PRO A 10 20.59 -9.12 38.82
C PRO A 10 19.52 -9.90 39.57
N THR A 11 18.71 -9.18 40.34
CA THR A 11 17.48 -9.64 40.97
C THR A 11 16.61 -10.36 39.93
N LEU A 12 16.18 -11.59 40.23
CA LEU A 12 15.22 -12.35 39.42
C LEU A 12 13.85 -11.70 39.56
N GLU A 13 13.43 -10.92 38.57
CA GLU A 13 12.04 -10.47 38.48
C GLU A 13 11.18 -11.61 37.93
N ILE A 14 10.26 -12.09 38.76
CA ILE A 14 9.33 -13.17 38.47
C ILE A 14 8.06 -12.53 37.90
N PHE A 15 7.70 -12.87 36.66
CA PHE A 15 6.41 -12.49 36.07
C PHE A 15 5.46 -13.69 36.21
N GLU A 16 4.68 -13.73 37.29
CA GLU A 16 3.59 -14.70 37.45
C GLU A 16 2.41 -14.33 36.55
N THR A 17 1.85 -15.32 35.86
CA THR A 17 0.63 -15.16 35.05
C THR A 17 -0.58 -15.23 35.98
N ALA A 18 -1.48 -14.24 35.91
CA ALA A 18 -2.59 -14.09 36.85
C ALA A 18 -3.49 -15.34 36.92
N GLU A 19 -3.60 -15.94 38.12
CA GLU A 19 -4.50 -17.07 38.38
C GLU A 19 -5.96 -16.59 38.44
N GLY A 20 -6.79 -17.07 37.51
CA GLY A 20 -8.24 -16.91 37.56
C GLY A 20 -8.87 -17.79 38.63
N LYS A 21 -9.59 -17.20 39.58
CA LYS A 21 -10.34 -17.94 40.62
C LYS A 21 -11.50 -18.74 40.01
N ALA A 22 -11.41 -20.07 40.02
CA ALA A 22 -12.56 -20.95 39.89
C ALA A 22 -12.93 -21.52 41.26
N ASN A 23 -14.17 -21.25 41.71
CA ASN A 23 -14.75 -21.78 42.94
C ASN A 23 -14.99 -23.30 42.83
N GLY A 24 -14.79 -23.99 43.96
CA GLY A 24 -14.50 -25.43 44.00
C GLY A 24 -15.64 -26.41 43.73
N ALA A 25 -15.24 -27.62 43.34
CA ALA A 25 -15.76 -28.91 43.81
C ALA A 25 -14.87 -30.05 43.27
N ALA A 26 -14.64 -31.07 44.11
CA ALA A 26 -14.10 -32.40 43.84
C ALA A 26 -12.68 -32.52 43.24
N VAL A 27 -11.77 -33.00 44.09
CA VAL A 27 -10.40 -33.43 43.76
C VAL A 27 -10.47 -34.82 43.09
N GLU A 28 -10.61 -34.86 41.77
CA GLU A 28 -9.89 -35.87 40.98
C GLU A 28 -8.43 -35.43 40.92
N GLU A 29 -7.47 -36.37 40.86
CA GLU A 29 -6.03 -36.09 40.69
C GLU A 29 -5.79 -35.29 39.40
N THR A 30 -6.01 -33.98 39.46
CA THR A 30 -5.52 -33.03 38.48
C THR A 30 -4.01 -33.14 38.56
N ALA A 31 -3.41 -33.83 37.58
CA ALA A 31 -1.98 -33.95 37.42
C ALA A 31 -1.36 -32.59 37.72
N LYS A 32 -0.47 -32.53 38.73
CA LYS A 32 0.17 -31.28 39.14
C LYS A 32 0.83 -30.68 37.90
N LEU A 33 0.25 -29.62 37.37
CA LEU A 33 0.79 -28.90 36.23
C LEU A 33 2.06 -28.21 36.72
N GLU A 34 3.22 -28.72 36.33
CA GLU A 34 4.48 -28.08 36.66
C GLU A 34 4.64 -26.80 35.83
N PRO A 35 5.11 -25.70 36.43
CA PRO A 35 5.34 -24.46 35.72
C PRO A 35 6.46 -24.65 34.68
N TYR A 36 6.18 -24.30 33.43
CA TYR A 36 7.19 -24.27 32.38
C TYR A 36 7.94 -22.94 32.41
N TYR A 37 9.26 -23.00 32.55
CA TYR A 37 10.13 -21.82 32.50
C TYR A 37 10.78 -21.70 31.12
N VAL A 38 10.62 -20.55 30.49
CA VAL A 38 11.25 -20.24 29.20
C VAL A 38 12.76 -20.09 29.34
N GLU A 39 13.51 -20.35 28.26
CA GLU A 39 14.95 -20.14 28.24
C GLU A 39 15.32 -18.66 28.45
N ARG A 40 16.20 -18.40 29.43
CA ARG A 40 16.68 -17.05 29.74
C ARG A 40 17.85 -16.67 28.82
N TYR A 41 17.52 -16.07 27.69
CA TYR A 41 18.52 -15.56 26.74
C TYR A 41 19.09 -14.19 27.15
N SER A 42 20.30 -13.88 26.66
CA SER A 42 20.86 -12.53 26.73
C SER A 42 20.18 -11.60 25.70
N TRP A 43 20.26 -10.29 25.90
CA TRP A 43 19.73 -9.30 24.95
C TRP A 43 20.25 -9.52 23.52
N SER A 44 21.56 -9.77 23.37
CA SER A 44 22.18 -10.04 22.07
C SER A 44 21.66 -11.32 21.42
N HIS A 45 21.40 -12.37 22.22
CA HIS A 45 20.81 -13.61 21.73
C HIS A 45 19.37 -13.42 21.26
N LEU A 46 18.53 -12.73 22.03
CA LEU A 46 17.16 -12.41 21.62
C LEU A 46 17.13 -11.58 20.34
N LYS A 47 18.01 -10.56 20.24
CA LYS A 47 18.13 -9.74 19.04
C LYS A 47 18.49 -10.57 17.80
N LYS A 48 19.43 -11.50 17.94
CA LYS A 48 19.82 -12.41 16.85
C LYS A 48 18.67 -13.36 16.47
N LEU A 49 18.03 -13.97 17.46
CA LEU A 49 16.89 -14.87 17.26
C LEU A 49 15.75 -14.19 16.48
N LEU A 50 15.41 -12.96 16.86
CA LEU A 50 14.39 -12.15 16.17
C LEU A 50 14.82 -11.73 14.76
N ALA A 51 16.10 -11.42 14.56
CA ALA A 51 16.62 -11.10 13.24
C ALA A 51 16.58 -12.31 12.29
N ASP A 52 17.00 -13.48 12.78
CA ASP A 52 17.05 -14.73 12.00
C ASP A 52 15.64 -15.19 11.61
N THR A 53 14.67 -15.12 12.53
CA THR A 53 13.26 -15.42 12.22
C THR A 53 12.68 -14.43 11.22
N ARG A 54 12.87 -13.11 11.41
CA ARG A 54 12.37 -12.07 10.48
C ARG A 54 12.92 -12.25 9.06
N LYS A 55 14.15 -12.73 8.89
CA LYS A 55 14.79 -12.92 7.58
C LYS A 55 13.97 -13.82 6.64
N TYR A 56 13.36 -14.87 7.16
CA TYR A 56 12.53 -15.79 6.35
C TYR A 56 11.10 -15.27 6.16
N HIS A 57 10.60 -14.47 7.09
CA HIS A 57 9.24 -13.91 7.01
C HIS A 57 9.13 -12.69 6.10
N SER A 58 10.24 -12.02 5.73
CA SER A 58 10.21 -10.82 4.90
C SER A 58 9.47 -11.01 3.56
N CYS A 59 9.59 -12.20 2.95
CA CYS A 59 8.87 -12.55 1.71
C CYS A 59 7.37 -12.79 1.90
N LEU A 60 6.90 -13.04 3.12
CA LEU A 60 5.49 -13.27 3.44
C LEU A 60 4.71 -11.97 3.71
N VAL A 61 5.41 -10.84 3.84
CA VAL A 61 4.80 -9.52 4.12
C VAL A 61 4.38 -8.79 2.83
N ALA A 62 4.46 -9.44 1.66
CA ALA A 62 3.98 -8.87 0.42
C ALA A 62 2.44 -8.68 0.49
N LYS A 63 1.99 -7.43 0.36
CA LYS A 63 0.55 -7.10 0.31
C LYS A 63 -0.05 -7.76 -0.92
N THR A 64 -1.12 -8.51 -0.70
CA THR A 64 -1.83 -9.20 -1.78
C THR A 64 -2.45 -8.20 -2.77
N PRO A 65 -2.66 -8.60 -4.03
CA PRO A 65 -3.42 -7.79 -4.98
C PRO A 65 -4.75 -7.31 -4.41
N HIS A 66 -5.04 -6.02 -4.58
CA HIS A 66 -6.25 -5.36 -4.08
C HIS A 66 -6.71 -4.26 -5.06
N ASP A 67 -7.86 -3.66 -4.78
CA ASP A 67 -8.50 -2.62 -5.61
C ASP A 67 -8.67 -3.07 -7.06
N PHE A 68 -9.44 -4.13 -7.27
CA PHE A 68 -9.66 -4.73 -8.58
C PHE A 68 -10.66 -3.95 -9.43
N THR A 69 -10.30 -3.67 -10.67
CA THR A 69 -11.19 -3.09 -11.69
C THR A 69 -11.25 -3.99 -12.92
N PHE A 70 -12.44 -4.43 -13.31
CA PHE A 70 -12.67 -5.27 -14.48
C PHE A 70 -13.10 -4.42 -15.68
N VAL A 71 -12.41 -4.57 -16.81
CA VAL A 71 -12.71 -3.87 -18.07
C VAL A 71 -12.80 -4.88 -19.21
N LYS A 72 -13.93 -4.87 -19.93
CA LYS A 72 -14.16 -5.77 -21.07
C LYS A 72 -13.34 -5.34 -22.28
N ARG A 73 -12.76 -6.31 -22.99
CA ARG A 73 -12.02 -6.01 -24.24
C ARG A 73 -12.93 -5.79 -25.45
N ASN A 74 -14.17 -6.28 -25.41
CA ASN A 74 -15.17 -6.17 -26.49
C ASN A 74 -14.67 -6.54 -27.90
N ASP A 75 -13.60 -7.33 -27.99
CA ASP A 75 -13.01 -7.81 -29.24
C ASP A 75 -13.39 -9.29 -29.44
N PRO A 76 -14.16 -9.62 -30.50
CA PRO A 76 -14.55 -11.00 -30.81
C PRO A 76 -13.36 -11.92 -31.07
N GLU A 77 -12.32 -11.43 -31.72
CA GLU A 77 -11.15 -12.20 -32.17
C GLU A 77 -10.12 -12.38 -31.05
N CYS A 78 -10.10 -11.48 -30.05
CA CYS A 78 -9.19 -11.57 -28.92
C CYS A 78 -9.47 -12.82 -28.07
N PRO A 79 -8.45 -13.61 -27.65
CA PRO A 79 -8.65 -14.77 -26.78
C PRO A 79 -9.05 -14.39 -25.34
N HIS A 80 -9.01 -13.10 -24.99
CA HIS A 80 -9.29 -12.58 -23.66
C HIS A 80 -10.67 -11.92 -23.61
N SER A 81 -11.42 -12.15 -22.53
CA SER A 81 -12.73 -11.54 -22.30
C SER A 81 -12.58 -10.17 -21.62
N ASP A 82 -11.76 -10.13 -20.58
CA ASP A 82 -11.61 -9.01 -19.67
C ASP A 82 -10.14 -8.77 -19.36
N ARG A 83 -9.81 -7.53 -19.05
CA ARG A 83 -8.57 -7.14 -18.39
C ARG A 83 -8.92 -6.70 -16.97
N VAL A 84 -8.16 -7.20 -15.99
CA VAL A 84 -8.32 -6.83 -14.59
C VAL A 84 -7.13 -5.99 -14.17
N TYR A 85 -7.39 -4.80 -13.64
CA TYR A 85 -6.41 -3.89 -13.06
C TYR A 85 -6.43 -4.01 -11.54
N TYR A 86 -5.28 -3.89 -10.90
CA TYR A 86 -5.16 -3.99 -9.44
C TYR A 86 -3.85 -3.38 -8.94
N LEU A 87 -3.84 -3.04 -7.66
CA LEU A 87 -2.63 -2.65 -6.93
C LEU A 87 -1.98 -3.87 -6.30
N ALA A 88 -0.67 -4.04 -6.48
CA ALA A 88 0.09 -5.11 -5.84
C ALA A 88 1.55 -4.70 -5.57
N MET A 89 2.23 -5.48 -4.74
CA MET A 89 3.68 -5.38 -4.53
C MET A 89 4.36 -6.60 -5.17
N SER A 90 5.30 -6.36 -6.08
CA SER A 90 6.13 -7.43 -6.67
C SER A 90 7.27 -7.79 -5.70
N GLY A 91 7.74 -9.04 -5.70
CA GLY A 91 8.87 -9.44 -4.85
C GLY A 91 10.17 -8.67 -5.15
N GLU A 92 10.30 -8.14 -6.36
CA GLU A 92 11.46 -7.34 -6.79
C GLU A 92 11.36 -5.86 -6.36
N ASN A 93 10.14 -5.36 -6.17
CA ASN A 93 9.86 -3.95 -5.85
C ASN A 93 9.06 -3.86 -4.55
N SER A 94 9.63 -3.23 -3.52
CA SER A 94 8.94 -2.99 -2.24
C SER A 94 7.79 -1.98 -2.31
N GLU A 95 7.53 -1.40 -3.49
CA GLU A 95 6.50 -0.39 -3.71
C GLU A 95 5.23 -1.01 -4.31
N ASN A 96 4.08 -0.56 -3.80
CA ASN A 96 2.76 -0.89 -4.31
C ASN A 96 2.51 -0.10 -5.60
N THR A 97 2.23 -0.81 -6.69
CA THR A 97 2.03 -0.20 -8.02
C THR A 97 0.90 -0.87 -8.79
N LEU A 98 0.53 -0.29 -9.93
CA LEU A 98 -0.55 -0.78 -10.79
C LEU A 98 -0.07 -1.92 -11.69
N PHE A 99 -0.81 -3.03 -11.64
CA PHE A 99 -0.65 -4.18 -12.50
C PHE A 99 -1.95 -4.48 -13.24
N TYR A 100 -1.84 -5.27 -14.29
CA TYR A 100 -2.98 -5.87 -14.95
C TYR A 100 -2.75 -7.35 -15.25
N SER A 101 -3.85 -8.08 -15.37
CA SER A 101 -3.91 -9.48 -15.83
C SER A 101 -4.97 -9.64 -16.91
N GLU A 102 -4.74 -10.56 -17.83
CA GLU A 102 -5.68 -10.88 -18.92
C GLU A 102 -6.52 -12.11 -18.54
N ILE A 103 -7.84 -12.00 -18.66
CA ILE A 103 -8.76 -13.10 -18.38
C ILE A 103 -9.09 -13.81 -19.69
N PRO A 104 -8.70 -15.08 -19.88
CA PRO A 104 -9.02 -15.81 -21.11
C PRO A 104 -10.50 -16.19 -21.17
N LYS A 105 -11.09 -16.17 -22.38
CA LYS A 105 -12.48 -16.59 -22.63
C LYS A 105 -12.70 -18.07 -22.32
N THR A 106 -11.69 -18.90 -22.53
CA THR A 106 -11.72 -20.35 -22.32
C THR A 106 -10.50 -20.80 -21.55
N VAL A 107 -10.68 -21.73 -20.62
CA VAL A 107 -9.60 -22.29 -19.80
C VAL A 107 -9.52 -23.80 -19.93
N ASN A 108 -8.30 -24.35 -19.89
CA ASN A 108 -8.10 -25.79 -19.81
C ASN A 108 -8.46 -26.26 -18.39
N LYS A 109 -9.60 -26.95 -18.25
CA LYS A 109 -10.09 -27.45 -16.95
C LYS A 109 -9.21 -28.54 -16.32
N ALA A 110 -8.29 -29.14 -17.08
CA ALA A 110 -7.35 -30.14 -16.57
C ALA A 110 -6.09 -29.51 -15.93
N ALA A 111 -5.89 -28.20 -16.05
CA ALA A 111 -4.71 -27.50 -15.55
C ALA A 111 -5.09 -26.30 -14.67
N ILE A 112 -4.15 -25.87 -13.83
CA ILE A 112 -4.28 -24.64 -13.03
C ILE A 112 -3.72 -23.48 -13.86
N LEU A 113 -4.57 -22.49 -14.14
CA LEU A 113 -4.14 -21.25 -14.79
C LEU A 113 -3.62 -20.26 -13.75
N LEU A 114 -2.34 -19.91 -13.84
CA LEU A 114 -1.76 -18.81 -13.08
C LEU A 114 -1.74 -17.55 -13.95
N LEU A 115 -2.44 -16.50 -13.52
CA LEU A 115 -2.47 -15.22 -14.23
C LEU A 115 -1.15 -14.49 -14.03
N SER A 116 -0.53 -14.04 -15.13
CA SER A 116 0.71 -13.27 -15.08
C SER A 116 0.43 -11.82 -14.72
N TRP A 117 1.20 -11.30 -13.75
CA TRP A 117 1.11 -9.90 -13.35
C TRP A 117 1.93 -9.07 -14.33
N LYS A 118 1.25 -8.28 -15.16
CA LYS A 118 1.89 -7.37 -16.11
C LYS A 118 1.92 -5.96 -15.52
N PRO A 119 3.08 -5.32 -15.39
CA PRO A 119 3.14 -3.94 -14.90
C PRO A 119 2.40 -3.02 -15.87
N LEU A 120 1.46 -2.22 -15.34
CA LEU A 120 0.74 -1.23 -16.14
C LEU A 120 1.61 -0.01 -16.42
N ILE A 121 2.43 0.37 -15.46
CA ILE A 121 3.26 1.57 -15.50
C ILE A 121 4.74 1.21 -15.39
N ASP A 122 5.57 1.97 -16.10
CA ASP A 122 7.02 1.84 -15.99
C ASP A 122 7.48 2.23 -14.57
N LEU A 123 8.60 1.68 -14.11
CA LEU A 123 9.15 2.04 -12.81
C LEU A 123 9.53 3.53 -12.82
N PHE A 124 8.79 4.33 -12.08
CA PHE A 124 9.16 5.70 -11.77
C PHE A 124 9.34 5.82 -10.27
N GLN A 125 10.39 6.53 -9.84
CA GLN A 125 10.63 6.79 -8.42
C GLN A 125 9.51 7.70 -7.90
N ALA A 126 8.48 7.11 -7.30
CA ALA A 126 7.38 7.85 -6.67
C ALA A 126 7.88 8.67 -5.46
N SER A 127 9.01 8.30 -4.86
CA SER A 127 9.70 9.07 -3.83
C SER A 127 11.19 9.16 -4.12
N LEU A 128 11.74 10.37 -4.17
CA LEU A 128 13.20 10.58 -4.19
C LEU A 128 13.83 10.31 -2.81
N ASP A 129 13.04 10.36 -1.71
CA ASP A 129 13.54 10.14 -0.36
C ASP A 129 12.61 9.20 0.43
N TYR A 130 13.12 8.01 0.78
CA TYR A 130 12.41 6.99 1.53
C TYR A 130 11.91 7.57 2.88
N GLY A 131 10.59 7.71 3.04
CA GLY A 131 9.96 8.11 4.30
C GLY A 131 9.76 9.61 4.52
N MET A 132 10.04 10.48 3.55
CA MET A 132 9.70 11.91 3.63
C MET A 132 8.28 12.19 3.11
N TYR A 133 7.27 11.76 3.86
CA TYR A 133 5.88 12.13 3.59
C TYR A 133 5.60 13.54 4.08
N SER A 134 4.69 14.26 3.41
CA SER A 134 4.15 15.50 3.98
C SER A 134 3.36 15.16 5.25
N ARG A 135 3.13 16.15 6.11
CA ARG A 135 2.37 15.95 7.33
C ARG A 135 0.94 15.47 7.04
N GLU A 136 0.34 15.99 5.98
CA GLU A 136 -1.00 15.63 5.52
C GLU A 136 -1.04 14.17 5.06
N GLU A 137 -0.04 13.73 4.30
CA GLU A 137 0.07 12.36 3.81
C GLU A 137 0.32 11.38 4.97
N GLU A 138 1.24 11.70 5.88
CA GLU A 138 1.52 10.90 7.07
C GLU A 138 0.24 10.68 7.91
N LEU A 139 -0.49 11.75 8.20
CA LEU A 139 -1.73 11.68 8.98
C LEU A 139 -2.83 10.90 8.25
N LEU A 140 -2.93 11.02 6.92
CA LEU A 140 -3.88 10.25 6.13
C LEU A 140 -3.56 8.75 6.15
N ARG A 141 -2.28 8.40 6.04
CA ARG A 141 -1.81 7.00 6.10
C ARG A 141 -2.09 6.38 7.46
N GLU A 142 -1.88 7.11 8.55
CA GLU A 142 -2.26 6.66 9.90
C GLU A 142 -3.76 6.42 10.04
N ARG A 143 -4.59 7.35 9.54
CA ARG A 143 -6.06 7.21 9.56
C ARG A 143 -6.57 6.02 8.74
N LYS A 144 -5.97 5.79 7.57
CA LYS A 144 -6.33 4.67 6.67
C LYS A 144 -5.58 3.37 6.98
N ARG A 145 -4.68 3.35 7.98
CA ARG A 145 -3.82 2.22 8.33
C ARG A 145 -3.00 1.68 7.14
N ILE A 146 -2.41 2.59 6.36
CA ILE A 146 -1.61 2.26 5.17
C ILE A 146 -0.14 2.08 5.55
N GLY A 147 0.28 0.81 5.70
CA GLY A 147 1.68 0.45 5.98
C GLY A 147 2.57 0.32 4.73
N THR A 148 1.99 0.23 3.53
CA THR A 148 2.74 0.01 2.28
C THR A 148 3.17 1.32 1.62
N VAL A 149 4.36 1.33 1.01
CA VAL A 149 4.88 2.46 0.22
C VAL A 149 4.37 2.34 -1.23
N GLY A 150 4.26 3.46 -1.95
CA GLY A 150 3.80 3.50 -3.34
C GLY A 150 2.36 3.99 -3.48
N ILE A 151 1.73 3.63 -4.60
CA ILE A 151 0.35 4.03 -4.93
C ILE A 151 -0.59 3.39 -3.91
N SER A 152 -1.38 4.22 -3.20
CA SER A 152 -2.29 3.74 -2.17
C SER A 152 -3.71 3.48 -2.69
N SER A 153 -4.13 4.24 -3.69
CA SER A 153 -5.43 4.14 -4.38
C SER A 153 -5.32 4.78 -5.75
N TYR A 154 -6.25 4.42 -6.64
CA TYR A 154 -6.41 5.06 -7.95
C TYR A 154 -7.88 5.28 -8.25
N ASP A 155 -8.16 6.23 -9.13
CA ASP A 155 -9.47 6.48 -9.73
C ASP A 155 -9.44 6.08 -11.20
N TYR A 156 -10.58 5.64 -11.74
CA TYR A 156 -10.67 5.13 -13.11
C TYR A 156 -11.96 5.55 -13.80
N HIS A 157 -11.81 6.27 -14.91
CA HIS A 157 -12.92 6.64 -15.78
C HIS A 157 -13.08 5.63 -16.92
N ARG A 158 -14.16 4.84 -16.87
CA ARG A 158 -14.38 3.71 -17.78
C ARG A 158 -14.49 4.09 -19.25
N GLU A 159 -15.14 5.20 -19.57
CA GLU A 159 -15.42 5.55 -20.98
C GLU A 159 -14.19 6.09 -21.71
N SER A 160 -13.26 6.73 -21.00
CA SER A 160 -12.01 7.25 -21.59
C SER A 160 -10.80 6.35 -21.33
N GLY A 161 -10.92 5.43 -20.38
CA GLY A 161 -9.81 4.63 -19.87
C GLY A 161 -8.81 5.42 -19.03
N THR A 162 -9.19 6.58 -18.51
CA THR A 162 -8.27 7.45 -17.75
C THR A 162 -8.09 6.91 -16.34
N PHE A 163 -6.86 6.58 -15.97
CA PHE A 163 -6.44 6.35 -14.59
C PHE A 163 -5.89 7.63 -14.00
N LEU A 164 -6.24 7.92 -12.75
CA LEU A 164 -5.69 9.01 -11.95
C LEU A 164 -5.22 8.45 -10.62
N PHE A 165 -4.00 8.74 -10.22
CA PHE A 165 -3.48 8.25 -8.95
C PHE A 165 -2.42 9.19 -8.39
N GLN A 166 -2.28 9.15 -7.07
CA GLN A 166 -1.23 9.85 -6.36
C GLN A 166 -0.06 8.89 -6.12
N ALA A 167 1.14 9.34 -6.45
CA ALA A 167 2.38 8.63 -6.16
C ALA A 167 3.37 9.62 -5.52
N GLY A 168 3.59 9.46 -4.22
CA GLY A 168 4.26 10.46 -3.40
C GLY A 168 3.45 11.77 -3.34
N SER A 169 4.12 12.91 -3.48
CA SER A 169 3.51 14.25 -3.41
C SER A 169 2.88 14.74 -4.71
N ARG A 170 2.85 13.90 -5.76
CA ARG A 170 2.44 14.29 -7.11
C ARG A 170 1.30 13.44 -7.63
N ILE A 171 0.47 14.06 -8.48
CA ILE A 171 -0.64 13.41 -9.17
C ILE A 171 -0.18 12.98 -10.56
N TYR A 172 -0.51 11.76 -10.94
CA TYR A 172 -0.20 11.19 -12.25
C TYR A 172 -1.45 10.64 -12.92
N HIS A 173 -1.42 10.60 -14.25
CA HIS A 173 -2.45 9.96 -15.04
C HIS A 173 -1.89 9.13 -16.21
N VAL A 174 -2.59 8.04 -16.53
CA VAL A 174 -2.34 7.21 -17.72
C VAL A 174 -3.67 6.85 -18.36
N LYS A 175 -3.64 6.37 -19.61
CA LYS A 175 -4.84 5.88 -20.30
C LYS A 175 -4.64 4.43 -20.71
N ASP A 176 -5.52 3.55 -20.25
CA ASP A 176 -5.60 2.16 -20.70
C ASP A 176 -7.04 1.65 -20.61
N GLY A 177 -7.43 0.84 -21.58
CA GLY A 177 -8.84 0.52 -21.81
C GLY A 177 -9.60 1.71 -22.42
N GLY A 178 -10.82 1.46 -22.88
CA GLY A 178 -11.61 2.47 -23.60
C GLY A 178 -11.16 2.66 -25.06
N PRO A 179 -11.36 3.86 -25.64
CA PRO A 179 -11.14 4.13 -27.07
C PRO A 179 -9.68 3.99 -27.52
N ASN A 180 -8.72 4.14 -26.61
CA ASN A 180 -7.29 4.06 -26.91
C ASN A 180 -6.78 2.61 -27.00
N GLY A 181 -7.65 1.64 -26.74
CA GLY A 181 -7.30 0.22 -26.74
C GLY A 181 -6.55 -0.20 -25.48
N PHE A 182 -5.82 -1.30 -25.60
CA PHE A 182 -5.19 -2.01 -24.49
C PHE A 182 -3.69 -2.16 -24.72
N THR A 183 -2.88 -1.53 -23.88
CA THR A 183 -1.42 -1.59 -23.97
C THR A 183 -0.90 -3.02 -23.81
N GLN A 184 0.23 -3.33 -24.45
CA GLN A 184 0.98 -4.57 -24.25
C GLN A 184 2.29 -4.35 -23.49
N GLN A 185 2.64 -3.09 -23.22
CA GLN A 185 3.88 -2.69 -22.56
C GLN A 185 3.60 -1.67 -21.45
N PRO A 186 4.51 -1.51 -20.48
CA PRO A 186 4.35 -0.51 -19.41
C PRO A 186 4.18 0.90 -19.99
N LEU A 187 3.24 1.65 -19.42
CA LEU A 187 2.96 3.03 -19.78
C LEU A 187 3.81 3.99 -18.94
N GLN A 188 4.26 5.07 -19.55
CA GLN A 188 4.90 6.15 -18.81
C GLN A 188 3.81 7.04 -18.16
N PRO A 189 3.82 7.23 -16.83
CA PRO A 189 2.88 8.11 -16.16
C PRO A 189 3.09 9.57 -16.54
N ASN A 190 1.99 10.26 -16.88
CA ASN A 190 2.02 11.69 -17.16
C ASN A 190 1.79 12.46 -15.86
N LEU A 191 2.73 13.35 -15.54
CA LEU A 191 2.61 14.24 -14.39
C LEU A 191 1.55 15.30 -14.65
N VAL A 192 0.63 15.49 -13.71
CA VAL A 192 -0.25 16.66 -13.72
C VAL A 192 0.56 17.87 -13.26
N GLU A 193 0.83 18.79 -14.18
CA GLU A 193 1.50 20.04 -13.87
C GLU A 193 0.63 20.90 -12.94
N THR A 194 1.27 21.57 -11.98
CA THR A 194 0.58 22.43 -11.01
C THR A 194 1.43 23.63 -10.65
N SER A 195 0.77 24.75 -10.34
CA SER A 195 1.42 25.93 -9.76
C SER A 195 1.34 25.93 -8.23
N CYS A 196 0.70 24.92 -7.64
CA CYS A 196 0.54 24.79 -6.20
C CYS A 196 1.88 24.44 -5.51
N PRO A 197 2.29 25.19 -4.47
CA PRO A 197 3.58 24.96 -3.80
C PRO A 197 3.59 23.77 -2.83
N ASN A 198 2.42 23.36 -2.34
CA ASN A 198 2.26 22.32 -1.33
C ASN A 198 1.65 21.06 -1.96
N ILE A 199 1.64 19.96 -1.20
CA ILE A 199 1.08 18.69 -1.64
C ILE A 199 -0.38 18.81 -2.11
N GLN A 200 -0.71 18.09 -3.17
CA GLN A 200 -2.07 17.91 -3.65
C GLN A 200 -2.60 16.59 -3.10
N MET A 201 -3.72 16.65 -2.40
CA MET A 201 -4.31 15.49 -1.69
C MET A 201 -5.65 15.11 -2.29
N ASP A 202 -6.03 13.84 -2.15
CA ASP A 202 -7.34 13.29 -2.55
C ASP A 202 -7.75 13.63 -4.00
N PRO A 203 -6.91 13.30 -5.02
CA PRO A 203 -7.25 13.55 -6.41
C PRO A 203 -8.39 12.64 -6.88
N LYS A 204 -9.36 13.23 -7.60
CA LYS A 204 -10.54 12.54 -8.15
C LYS A 204 -10.85 13.01 -9.56
N ILE A 205 -11.26 12.09 -10.43
CA ILE A 205 -11.68 12.39 -11.80
C ILE A 205 -13.13 12.88 -11.78
N CYS A 206 -13.46 13.90 -12.56
CA CYS A 206 -14.85 14.28 -12.81
C CYS A 206 -15.54 13.19 -13.65
N PRO A 207 -16.60 12.54 -13.16
CA PRO A 207 -17.26 11.47 -13.90
C PRO A 207 -17.99 11.95 -15.17
N ALA A 208 -18.29 13.25 -15.27
CA ALA A 208 -18.98 13.84 -16.43
C ALA A 208 -18.01 14.30 -17.53
N ASP A 209 -16.77 14.62 -17.17
CA ASP A 209 -15.72 15.01 -18.12
C ASP A 209 -14.35 14.55 -17.60
N PRO A 210 -13.74 13.51 -18.20
CA PRO A 210 -12.49 12.93 -17.73
C PRO A 210 -11.27 13.84 -17.92
N ASN A 211 -11.42 14.99 -18.56
CA ASN A 211 -10.35 15.99 -18.62
C ASN A 211 -10.24 16.78 -17.33
N TRP A 212 -11.30 16.88 -16.53
CA TRP A 212 -11.27 17.61 -15.27
C TRP A 212 -10.99 16.69 -14.09
N ILE A 213 -10.09 17.13 -13.23
CA ILE A 213 -9.83 16.52 -11.93
C ILE A 213 -10.08 17.53 -10.82
N ALA A 214 -10.43 17.05 -9.63
CA ALA A 214 -10.48 17.83 -8.42
C ALA A 214 -9.48 17.28 -7.39
N PHE A 215 -8.90 18.16 -6.59
CA PHE A 215 -7.99 17.80 -5.50
C PHE A 215 -8.07 18.84 -4.38
N ILE A 216 -7.52 18.49 -3.23
CA ILE A 216 -7.37 19.37 -2.07
C ILE A 216 -5.96 19.93 -2.03
N HIS A 217 -5.85 21.24 -1.89
CA HIS A 217 -4.58 21.93 -1.63
C HIS A 217 -4.79 22.98 -0.55
N SER A 218 -3.95 22.94 0.49
CA SER A 218 -4.02 23.85 1.65
C SER A 218 -5.43 23.97 2.24
N ASN A 219 -6.14 22.84 2.41
CA ASN A 219 -7.52 22.74 2.90
C ASN A 219 -8.60 23.45 2.05
N ASP A 220 -8.30 23.80 0.79
CA ASP A 220 -9.28 24.27 -0.18
C ASP A 220 -9.39 23.32 -1.38
N ILE A 221 -10.53 23.39 -2.07
CA ILE A 221 -10.83 22.60 -3.25
C ILE A 221 -10.30 23.32 -4.48
N TRP A 222 -9.58 22.57 -5.30
CA TRP A 222 -9.05 23.00 -6.57
C TRP A 222 -9.50 22.05 -7.67
N ILE A 223 -9.55 22.57 -8.89
CA ILE A 223 -9.73 21.79 -10.10
C ILE A 223 -8.56 22.03 -11.06
N SER A 224 -8.22 21.01 -11.83
CA SER A 224 -7.25 21.11 -12.91
C SER A 224 -7.73 20.34 -14.13
N ASN A 225 -7.44 20.85 -15.32
CA ASN A 225 -7.73 20.20 -16.58
C ASN A 225 -6.48 19.50 -17.12
N LEU A 226 -6.56 18.19 -17.33
CA LEU A 226 -5.46 17.34 -17.80
C LEU A 226 -5.01 17.67 -19.23
N ALA A 227 -5.89 18.23 -20.06
CA ALA A 227 -5.61 18.55 -21.46
C ALA A 227 -5.13 19.99 -21.66
N THR A 228 -5.82 20.96 -21.06
CA THR A 228 -5.49 22.39 -21.20
C THR A 228 -4.48 22.89 -20.18
N LYS A 229 -4.21 22.11 -19.12
CA LYS A 229 -3.38 22.49 -17.96
C LYS A 229 -3.92 23.69 -17.17
N GLU A 230 -5.19 24.04 -17.40
CA GLU A 230 -5.87 25.07 -16.63
C GLU A 230 -6.07 24.61 -15.19
N GLU A 231 -5.70 25.45 -14.23
CA GLU A 231 -5.83 25.17 -12.80
C GLU A 231 -6.61 26.31 -12.13
N GLN A 232 -7.65 25.97 -11.37
CA GLN A 232 -8.51 26.95 -10.72
C GLN A 232 -8.86 26.54 -9.29
N ARG A 233 -8.71 27.50 -8.36
CA ARG A 233 -9.18 27.39 -6.98
C ARG A 233 -10.69 27.64 -6.91
N LEU A 234 -11.44 26.72 -6.30
CA LEU A 234 -12.89 26.82 -6.16
C LEU A 234 -13.32 27.40 -4.82
N THR A 235 -12.63 27.05 -3.73
CA THR A 235 -12.96 27.54 -2.38
C THR A 235 -11.84 28.44 -1.85
N PHE A 236 -12.22 29.49 -1.13
CA PHE A 236 -11.29 30.49 -0.56
C PHE A 236 -11.43 30.57 0.96
N VAL A 237 -11.61 29.43 1.61
CA VAL A 237 -11.91 29.35 3.04
C VAL A 237 -10.64 29.42 3.87
N HIS A 238 -9.59 28.71 3.43
CA HIS A 238 -8.31 28.69 4.12
C HIS A 238 -7.41 29.82 3.57
N LYS A 239 -6.96 30.69 4.46
CA LYS A 239 -5.86 31.60 4.14
C LYS A 239 -4.60 30.75 4.21
N GLY A 240 -4.18 30.16 3.09
CA GLY A 240 -2.97 29.34 3.01
C GLY A 240 -1.82 29.99 3.78
N ASP A 241 -0.94 29.19 4.37
CA ASP A 241 0.19 29.71 5.13
C ASP A 241 0.97 30.68 4.23
N ALA A 242 0.86 31.97 4.54
CA ALA A 242 1.74 32.98 4.00
C ALA A 242 3.11 32.68 4.62
N GLY A 243 3.90 31.89 3.90
CA GLY A 243 5.33 31.78 4.14
C GLY A 243 6.00 33.13 3.96
#